data_AF-A0A935VKY2-F1
#
_entry.id   AF-A0A935VKY2-F1
#
_cell.length_a   1.000
_cell.length_b   1.000
_cell.length_c   1.000
_cell.angle_alpha   90.00
_cell.angle_beta   90.00
_cell.angle_gamma   90.00
#
_symmetry.space_group_name_H-M   'P 1'
#
loop_
_entity.id
_entity.type
_entity.pdbx_description
1 polymer ?
#
loop_
_entity_poly.entity_id
_entity_poly.type
_entity_poly.pdbx_seq_one_letter_code
_entity_poly.pdbx_strand_id
1 'polypeptide(L)'
;MKNIFKILFVFLFVLTTRTSFSQVTVRAVLDTAKIRIGEQVKLDLYLLYNPNKGISKIEWPSLGDTITEKVEIISTTPVDTTMPSKK
;
A
#
# COMPACT_ATOMS: atom_id res chain seq x y z
N MET A 1 -45.77 16.84 2.06
CA MET A 1 -45.19 16.29 0.81
C MET A 1 -43.74 16.73 0.57
N LYS A 2 -43.40 18.02 0.68
CA LYS A 2 -42.04 18.56 0.45
C LYS A 2 -40.93 17.92 1.31
N ASN A 3 -41.24 17.50 2.53
CA ASN A 3 -40.28 16.86 3.45
C ASN A 3 -40.04 15.37 3.14
N ILE A 4 -41.05 14.66 2.61
CA ILE A 4 -40.90 13.27 2.17
C ILE A 4 -39.96 13.19 0.96
N PHE A 5 -40.08 14.13 0.02
CA PHE A 5 -39.19 14.19 -1.15
C PHE A 5 -37.73 14.43 -0.76
N LYS A 6 -37.50 15.28 0.25
CA LYS A 6 -36.15 15.51 0.80
C LYS A 6 -35.59 14.25 1.45
N ILE A 7 -36.41 13.52 2.23
CA ILE A 7 -36.01 12.26 2.86
C ILE A 7 -35.68 11.20 1.80
N LEU A 8 -36.51 11.10 0.75
CA LEU A 8 -36.27 10.18 -0.37
C LEU A 8 -34.96 10.50 -1.11
N PHE A 9 -34.66 11.79 -1.28
CA PHE A 9 -33.44 12.26 -1.93
C PHE A 9 -32.19 11.96 -1.09
N VAL A 10 -32.27 12.16 0.23
CA VAL A 10 -31.19 11.78 1.17
C VAL A 10 -31.00 10.26 1.17
N PHE A 11 -32.09 9.49 1.17
CA PHE A 11 -32.02 8.02 1.10
C PHE A 11 -31.38 7.52 -0.20
N LEU A 12 -31.74 8.12 -1.34
CA LEU A 12 -31.13 7.83 -2.63
C LEU A 12 -29.62 8.16 -2.65
N PHE A 13 -29.23 9.29 -2.04
CA PHE A 13 -27.82 9.68 -1.94
C PHE A 13 -27.01 8.67 -1.11
N VAL A 14 -27.55 8.20 0.02
CA VAL A 14 -26.91 7.18 0.88
C VAL A 14 -26.79 5.82 0.18
N LEU A 15 -27.70 5.46 -0.73
CA LEU A 15 -27.59 4.20 -1.49
C LEU A 15 -26.43 4.21 -2.50
N THR A 16 -25.97 5.38 -2.94
CA THR A 16 -24.90 5.49 -3.95
C THR A 16 -23.49 5.43 -3.38
N THR A 17 -23.32 5.56 -2.06
CA THR A 17 -22.01 5.53 -1.41
C THR A 17 -21.52 4.10 -1.16
N ARG A 18 -21.25 3.36 -2.24
CA ARG A 18 -20.51 2.10 -2.17
C ARG A 18 -19.03 2.42 -1.94
N THR A 19 -18.61 2.54 -0.68
CA THR A 19 -17.19 2.69 -0.33
C THR A 19 -16.46 1.37 -0.59
N SER A 20 -15.87 1.25 -1.78
CA SER A 20 -14.96 0.15 -2.08
C SER A 20 -13.63 0.43 -1.42
N PHE A 21 -13.45 -0.01 -0.17
CA PHE A 21 -12.13 -0.06 0.43
C PHE A 21 -11.32 -1.14 -0.29
N SER A 22 -10.33 -0.72 -1.09
CA SER A 22 -9.34 -1.65 -1.62
C SER A 22 -8.47 -2.10 -0.46
N GLN A 23 -8.52 -3.40 -0.15
CA GLN A 23 -7.71 -3.99 0.91
C GLN A 23 -6.29 -4.13 0.38
N VAL A 24 -5.46 -3.13 0.69
CA VAL A 24 -4.02 -3.17 0.47
C VAL A 24 -3.37 -3.70 1.73
N THR A 25 -2.53 -4.72 1.59
CA THR A 25 -1.73 -5.24 2.70
C THR A 25 -0.26 -5.04 2.38
N VAL A 26 0.42 -4.29 3.24
CA VAL A 26 1.87 -4.11 3.18
C VAL A 26 2.52 -5.05 4.19
N ARG A 27 3.59 -5.73 3.79
CA ARG A 27 4.40 -6.55 4.70
C ARG A 27 5.87 -6.17 4.58
N ALA A 28 6.54 -6.16 5.72
CA ALA A 28 7.98 -6.00 5.83
C ALA A 28 8.53 -7.27 6.49
N VAL A 29 9.47 -7.93 5.84
CA VAL A 29 10.05 -9.19 6.31
C VAL A 29 11.55 -9.01 6.46
N LEU A 30 12.06 -9.34 7.64
CA LEU A 30 13.50 -9.44 7.87
C LEU A 30 13.93 -10.89 7.70
N ASP A 31 15.14 -11.08 7.19
CA ASP A 31 15.81 -12.38 7.10
C ASP A 31 16.21 -12.96 8.48
N THR A 32 16.25 -12.12 9.50
CA THR A 32 16.61 -12.47 10.88
C THR A 32 15.55 -12.06 11.89
N ALA A 33 15.48 -12.83 12.98
CA ALA A 33 14.63 -12.51 14.14
C ALA A 33 15.25 -11.45 15.08
N LYS A 34 16.53 -11.12 14.92
CA LYS A 34 17.24 -10.12 15.73
C LYS A 34 18.30 -9.39 14.92
N ILE A 35 18.45 -8.08 15.18
CA ILE A 35 19.46 -7.23 14.54
C ILE A 35 20.56 -6.96 15.57
N ARG A 36 21.81 -7.26 15.22
CA ARG A 36 22.98 -6.91 16.04
C ARG A 36 23.68 -5.67 15.49
N ILE A 37 24.41 -4.98 16.35
CA ILE A 37 25.20 -3.81 15.95
C ILE A 37 26.31 -4.27 15.00
N GLY A 38 26.42 -3.58 13.85
CA GLY A 38 27.40 -3.89 12.81
C GLY A 38 27.02 -5.06 11.89
N GLU A 39 25.88 -5.72 12.12
CA GLU A 39 25.37 -6.79 11.26
C GLU A 39 24.56 -6.20 10.10
N GLN A 40 24.77 -6.71 8.89
CA GLN A 40 23.92 -6.39 7.74
C GLN A 40 22.69 -7.30 7.76
N VAL A 41 21.52 -6.73 7.46
CA VAL A 41 20.26 -7.47 7.42
C VAL A 41 19.52 -7.17 6.13
N LYS A 42 18.78 -8.15 5.64
CA LYS A 42 17.93 -7.99 4.46
C LYS A 42 16.50 -7.66 4.87
N LEU A 43 15.97 -6.56 4.32
CA LEU A 43 14.58 -6.16 4.47
C LEU A 43 13.84 -6.33 3.14
N ASP A 44 12.87 -7.24 3.12
CA ASP A 44 12.00 -7.47 1.97
C ASP A 44 10.64 -6.77 2.19
N LEU A 45 10.24 -5.94 1.22
CA LEU A 45 8.97 -5.22 1.23
C LEU A 45 8.00 -5.86 0.23
N TYR A 46 6.83 -6.27 0.72
CA TYR A 46 5.77 -6.87 -0.09
C TYR A 46 4.51 -6.02 -0.08
N LEU A 47 3.89 -5.90 -1.24
CA LEU A 47 2.58 -5.28 -1.43
C LEU A 47 1.60 -6.30 -1.99
N LEU A 48 0.58 -6.63 -1.21
CA LEU A 48 -0.52 -7.48 -1.64
C LEU A 48 -1.74 -6.59 -1.91
N TYR A 49 -2.21 -6.62 -3.14
CA TYR A 49 -3.34 -5.81 -3.56
C TYR A 49 -4.20 -6.53 -4.61
N ASN A 50 -5.46 -6.13 -4.73
CA ASN A 50 -6.34 -6.64 -5.77
C ASN A 50 -6.28 -5.73 -7.01
N PRO A 51 -5.79 -6.21 -8.17
CA PRO A 51 -5.67 -5.41 -9.39
C PRO A 51 -7.01 -4.94 -9.95
N ASN A 52 -8.09 -5.68 -9.68
CA ASN A 52 -9.41 -5.40 -10.22
C ASN A 52 -10.16 -4.35 -9.37
N LYS A 53 -9.57 -3.89 -8.26
CA LYS A 53 -10.16 -2.91 -7.34
C LYS A 53 -9.63 -1.49 -7.54
N GLY A 54 -9.16 -1.17 -8.74
CA GLY A 54 -8.87 0.22 -9.14
C GLY A 54 -7.55 0.80 -8.63
N ILE A 55 -6.60 -0.03 -8.19
CA ILE A 55 -5.24 0.45 -7.92
C ILE A 55 -4.52 0.62 -9.25
N SER A 56 -4.39 1.86 -9.69
CA SER A 56 -3.80 2.23 -10.98
C SER A 56 -2.29 2.42 -10.93
N LYS A 57 -1.73 2.76 -9.77
CA LYS A 57 -0.30 3.02 -9.59
C LYS A 57 0.16 2.61 -8.20
N ILE A 58 1.33 1.98 -8.13
CA ILE A 58 2.05 1.71 -6.90
C ILE A 58 3.24 2.67 -6.87
N GLU A 59 3.36 3.42 -5.79
CA GLU A 59 4.51 4.28 -5.54
C GLU A 59 5.39 3.62 -4.49
N TRP A 60 6.57 3.19 -4.92
CA TRP A 60 7.59 2.66 -4.02
C TRP A 60 8.32 3.81 -3.32
N PRO A 61 8.77 3.61 -2.07
CA PRO A 61 9.51 4.65 -1.35
C PRO A 61 10.82 4.96 -2.07
N SER A 62 11.16 6.25 -2.13
CA SER A 62 12.50 6.67 -2.54
C SER A 62 13.45 6.44 -1.37
N LEU A 63 14.43 5.58 -1.57
CA LEU A 63 15.44 5.21 -0.57
C LEU A 63 16.74 5.96 -0.86
N GLY A 64 17.26 6.70 0.12
CA GLY A 64 18.60 7.27 0.07
C GLY A 64 19.61 6.39 0.82
N ASP A 65 20.86 6.81 0.91
CA ASP A 65 21.95 6.01 1.51
C ASP A 65 21.80 5.83 3.03
N THR A 66 21.02 6.69 3.69
CA THR A 66 20.85 6.71 5.15
C THR A 66 19.37 6.74 5.53
N ILE A 67 18.94 5.81 6.39
CA ILE A 67 17.60 5.83 6.98
C ILE A 67 17.60 6.68 8.25
N THR A 68 18.62 6.50 9.10
CA THR A 68 18.89 7.29 10.31
C THR A 68 20.41 7.39 10.51
N GLU A 69 20.88 8.25 11.40
CA GLU A 69 22.31 8.37 11.75
C GLU A 69 23.02 7.05 12.17
N LYS A 70 22.26 5.97 12.39
CA LYS A 70 22.75 4.66 12.83
C LYS A 70 22.44 3.52 11.85
N VAL A 71 21.64 3.77 10.82
CA VAL A 71 21.15 2.74 9.90
C VAL A 71 21.32 3.24 8.48
N GLU A 72 22.13 2.53 7.73
CA GLU A 72 22.51 2.85 6.36
C GLU A 72 22.01 1.78 5.40
N ILE A 73 21.73 2.19 4.17
CA ILE A 73 21.33 1.30 3.09
C ILE A 73 22.57 0.96 2.28
N ILE A 74 22.96 -0.31 2.35
CA ILE A 74 24.15 -0.80 1.64
C ILE A 74 23.84 -1.09 0.18
N SER A 75 22.64 -1.59 -0.09
CA SER A 75 22.16 -1.84 -1.45
C SER A 75 20.65 -1.88 -1.50
N THR A 76 20.11 -1.64 -2.69
CA THR A 76 18.70 -1.83 -3.02
C THR A 76 18.60 -2.69 -4.27
N THR A 77 17.52 -3.48 -4.37
CA THR A 77 17.20 -4.22 -5.58
C THR A 77 16.08 -3.51 -6.34
N PRO A 78 16.03 -3.63 -7.67
CA PRO A 78 14.85 -3.26 -8.43
C PRO A 78 13.60 -4.00 -7.93
N VAL A 79 12.43 -3.42 -8.19
CA VAL A 79 11.15 -4.09 -7.91
C VAL A 79 11.03 -5.30 -8.81
N ASP A 80 10.93 -6.48 -8.20
CA ASP A 80 10.95 -7.78 -8.90
C ASP A 80 9.64 -8.08 -9.65
N THR A 81 8.49 -7.95 -8.97
CA THR A 81 7.18 -8.27 -9.56
C THR A 81 6.17 -7.15 -9.34
N THR A 82 5.62 -6.64 -10.44
CA THR A 82 4.35 -5.88 -10.44
C THR A 82 3.41 -6.58 -11.42
N MET A 83 2.10 -6.53 -11.17
CA MET A 83 1.18 -7.22 -12.08
C MET A 83 1.33 -6.74 -13.53
N PRO A 84 1.16 -7.64 -14.51
CA PRO A 84 1.32 -7.26 -15.91
C PRO A 84 0.28 -6.20 -16.25
N SER A 85 0.70 -5.16 -16.98
CA SER A 85 -0.26 -4.19 -17.51
C SER A 85 -1.34 -4.95 -18.27
N LYS A 86 -2.61 -4.64 -17.98
CA LYS A 86 -3.67 -4.99 -18.92
C LYS A 86 -3.32 -4.28 -20.23
N LYS A 87 -2.97 -5.05 -21.26
CA LYS A 87 -3.03 -4.58 -22.65
C LYS A 87 -4.46 -4.22 -23.00
#